data_AF-A0A820CTE3-F1
#
_entry.id   AF-A0A820CTE3-F1
#
_cell.length_a   1.000
_cell.length_b   1.000
_cell.length_c   1.000
_cell.angle_alpha   90.00
_cell.angle_beta   90.00
_cell.angle_gamma   90.00
#
_symmetry.space_group_name_H-M   'P 1'
#
loop_
_entity.id
_entity.type
_entity.pdbx_description
1 polymer ?
#
loop_
_entity_poly.entity_id
_entity_poly.type
_entity_poly.pdbx_seq_one_letter_code
_entity_poly.pdbx_strand_id
1 'polypeptide(L)' 'MVIPFSNTKLRVPQGFQSLLVGLSTETLRSQPRDIHEFAADYFEKLLRRR' A
#
# COMPACT_ATOMS: atom_id res chain seq x y z
N MET A 1 -11.52 -9.88 15.06
CA MET A 1 -11.89 -11.08 14.31
C MET A 1 -10.62 -11.88 14.00
N VAL A 2 -10.38 -12.98 14.71
CA VAL A 2 -9.27 -13.91 14.43
C VAL A 2 -9.85 -15.04 13.57
N ILE A 3 -9.34 -15.18 12.35
CA ILE A 3 -9.79 -16.21 11.42
C ILE A 3 -9.07 -17.52 11.81
N PRO A 4 -9.78 -18.57 12.23
CA PRO A 4 -9.19 -19.70 12.96
C PRO A 4 -8.35 -20.66 12.12
N PHE A 5 -8.27 -20.48 10.79
CA PHE A 5 -7.50 -21.36 9.90
C PHE A 5 -6.17 -20.78 9.40
N SER A 6 -5.85 -19.53 9.75
CA SER A 6 -4.59 -18.91 9.33
C SER A 6 -3.52 -19.09 10.40
N ASN A 7 -2.69 -20.12 10.24
CA ASN A 7 -1.51 -20.34 11.07
C ASN A 7 -0.47 -19.25 10.78
N THR A 8 -0.56 -18.07 11.40
CA THR A 8 0.33 -16.96 11.07
C THR A 8 1.01 -16.36 12.30
N LYS A 9 2.25 -16.81 12.55
CA LYS A 9 3.25 -16.04 13.31
C LYS A 9 3.47 -14.63 12.73
N LEU A 10 3.07 -14.42 11.48
CA LEU A 10 3.16 -13.14 10.77
C LEU A 10 1.91 -12.29 11.03
N ARG A 11 2.11 -11.15 11.66
CA ARG A 11 1.10 -10.10 11.82
C ARG A 11 1.35 -8.99 10.81
N VAL A 12 0.28 -8.46 10.23
CA VAL A 12 0.37 -7.27 9.37
C VAL A 12 0.81 -6.08 10.22
N PRO A 13 1.86 -5.34 9.83
CA PRO A 13 2.28 -4.15 10.57
C PRO A 13 1.19 -3.09 10.64
N GLN A 14 1.16 -2.35 11.76
CA GLN A 14 0.25 -1.22 11.91
C GLN A 14 0.51 -0.18 10.81
N GLY A 15 -0.56 0.36 10.21
CA GLY A 15 -0.48 1.35 9.15
C GLY A 15 -0.26 0.79 7.74
N PHE A 16 0.06 -0.50 7.58
CA PHE A 16 0.24 -1.11 6.26
C PHE A 16 -1.02 -1.03 5.39
N GLN A 17 -2.19 -1.24 5.99
CA GLN A 17 -3.48 -1.10 5.29
C GLN A 17 -3.69 0.32 4.74
N SER A 18 -3.31 1.35 5.51
CA SER A 18 -3.42 2.74 5.08
C SER A 18 -2.53 3.05 3.88
N LEU A 19 -1.31 2.50 3.84
CA LEU A 19 -0.41 2.62 2.68
C LEU A 19 -1.02 2.00 1.43
N LEU A 20 -1.61 0.80 1.55
CA LEU A 20 -2.27 0.12 0.44
C LEU A 20 -3.49 0.90 -0.07
N VAL A 21 -4.31 1.45 0.83
CA VAL A 21 -5.46 2.28 0.47
C VAL A 21 -5.00 3.53 -0.30
N GLY A 22 -3.95 4.20 0.16
CA GLY A 22 -3.41 5.39 -0.50
C GLY A 22 -2.92 5.09 -1.92
N LEU A 23 -2.06 4.07 -2.06
CA LEU A 23 -1.55 3.66 -3.38
C LEU A 23 -2.67 3.23 -4.32
N SER A 24 -3.62 2.43 -3.85
CA SER A 24 -4.71 1.91 -4.68
C SER A 24 -5.62 3.04 -5.16
N THR A 25 -5.93 3.99 -4.27
CA THR A 25 -6.76 5.15 -4.60
C THR A 25 -6.10 6.02 -5.66
N GLU A 26 -4.81 6.31 -5.51
CA GLU A 26 -4.07 7.14 -6.46
C GLU A 26 -3.83 6.43 -7.80
N THR A 27 -3.61 5.11 -7.78
CA THR A 27 -3.51 4.30 -9.01
C THR A 27 -4.83 4.36 -9.80
N LEU A 28 -5.97 4.22 -9.12
CA LEU A 28 -7.28 4.31 -9.78
C LEU A 28 -7.60 5.72 -10.31
N ARG A 29 -7.07 6.78 -9.67
CA ARG A 29 -7.23 8.17 -10.12
C ARG A 29 -6.36 8.48 -11.35
N SER A 30 -5.10 8.07 -11.33
CA SER A 30 -4.14 8.41 -12.38
C SER A 30 -4.16 7.43 -13.57
N GLN A 31 -4.74 6.23 -13.41
CA GLN A 31 -4.78 5.17 -14.43
C GLN A 31 -3.43 5.01 -15.16
N PRO A 32 -2.31 4.84 -14.42
CA PRO A 32 -0.99 4.81 -15.04
C PRO A 32 -0.82 3.55 -15.89
N ARG A 33 -0.04 3.66 -16.97
CA ARG A 33 0.30 2.51 -17.83
C ARG A 33 1.26 1.55 -17.13
N ASP A 34 2.16 2.08 -16.30
CA ASP A 34 3.07 1.31 -15.46
C ASP A 34 2.78 1.59 -13.97
N ILE A 35 2.23 0.60 -13.29
CA ILE A 35 1.87 0.69 -11.88
C ILE A 35 3.12 0.62 -10.99
N HIS A 36 4.17 -0.08 -11.42
CA HIS A 36 5.39 -0.24 -10.62
C HIS A 36 6.17 1.07 -10.56
N GLU A 37 6.35 1.72 -11.71
CA GLU A 37 6.99 3.04 -11.79
C GLU A 37 6.19 4.08 -11.00
N PHE A 38 4.86 4.10 -11.17
CA PHE A 38 3.97 4.99 -10.44
C PHE A 38 4.06 4.79 -8.92
N ALA A 39 4.07 3.54 -8.46
CA ALA A 39 4.16 3.23 -7.03
C ALA A 39 5.49 3.69 -6.42
N ALA A 40 6.61 3.50 -7.13
CA ALA A 40 7.92 3.95 -6.69
C ALA A 40 7.96 5.48 -6.52
N ASP A 41 7.52 6.22 -7.54
CA ASP A 41 7.46 7.70 -7.49
C ASP A 41 6.45 8.20 -6.43
N TYR A 42 5.30 7.54 -6.28
CA TYR A 42 4.32 7.87 -5.26
C TYR A 42 4.91 7.75 -3.84
N PHE A 43 5.57 6.63 -3.53
CA PHE A 43 6.17 6.44 -2.21
C PHE A 43 7.39 7.34 -1.99
N GLU A 44 8.19 7.62 -3.01
CA GLU A 44 9.28 8.59 -2.92
C GLU A 44 8.77 10.00 -2.58
N LYS A 45 7.70 10.44 -3.25
CA LYS A 45 7.02 11.71 -2.92
C LYS A 45 6.48 11.71 -1.51
N LEU A 46 5.91 10.59 -1.05
CA LEU A 46 5.36 10.46 0.31
C LEU A 46 6.46 10.57 1.38
N LEU A 47 7.64 9.98 1.12
CA LEU A 47 8.80 10.06 2.00
C LEU A 47 9.40 11.47 2.07
N ARG A 48 9.48 12.18 0.93
CA ARG A 48 10.01 13.55 0.87
C ARG A 48 9.11 14.60 1.52
N ARG A 49 7.81 14.33 1.65
CA ARG A 49 6.83 15.22 2.30
C ARG A 49 6.83 15.11 3.83
N ARG A 50 7.63 14.20 4.38
CA ARG A 50 7.78 13.98 5.82
C ARG A 50 8.81 14.93 6.42
#